data_AF-A0A193H5I8-F1
#
_entry.id   AF-A0A193H5I8-F1
#
_cell.length_a   1.000
_cell.length_b   1.000
_cell.length_c   1.000
_cell.angle_alpha   90.00
_cell.angle_beta   90.00
_cell.angle_gamma   90.00
#
_symmetry.space_group_name_H-M   'P 1'
#
loop_
_entity.id
_entity.type
_entity.pdbx_description
1 polymer ?
#
loop_
_entity_poly.entity_id
_entity_poly.type
_entity_poly.pdbx_seq_one_letter_code
_entity_poly.pdbx_strand_id
1 'polypeptide(L)'
;VAVVSYCVQSHRYNIVENFGCSGSPWMDVYAILGLHGSPVLLGAISFVYGAIAIYNFIAQRRRFQVVLQQNSSLNTSRFVRLIGVAGVNIVISLLFAIRETVLTSHSVYPTVSWDYIHYDFDLVFTYDSSFLLGDPQAWIELNLSRWLPCVASFIYFAFFGMHEDMLSYYTYVWARLSQALLRTKERIFGQPL
;
A
#
# COMPACT_ATOMS: atom_id res chain seq x y z
N VAL A 1 4.68 9.63 12.62
CA VAL A 1 3.26 9.36 12.28
C VAL A 1 2.46 9.06 13.53
N ALA A 2 2.65 7.93 14.24
CA ALA A 2 1.84 7.57 15.42
C ALA A 2 1.71 8.67 16.49
N VAL A 3 2.82 9.34 16.85
CA VAL A 3 2.80 10.46 17.82
C VAL A 3 1.94 11.63 17.30
N VAL A 4 2.14 12.03 16.05
CA VAL A 4 1.38 13.11 15.41
C VAL A 4 -0.10 12.75 15.32
N SER A 5 -0.41 11.50 14.96
CA SER A 5 -1.78 11.00 14.91
C SER A 5 -2.47 11.07 16.26
N TYR A 6 -1.78 10.74 17.36
CA TYR A 6 -2.34 10.89 18.71
C TYR A 6 -2.57 12.36 19.07
N CYS A 7 -1.59 13.25 18.81
CA CYS A 7 -1.70 14.67 19.15
C CYS A 7 -2.91 15.37 18.52
N VAL A 8 -3.36 14.88 17.36
CA VAL A 8 -4.48 15.48 16.62
C VAL A 8 -5.76 14.65 16.71
N GLN A 9 -5.74 13.53 17.44
CA GLN A 9 -6.90 12.67 17.58
C GLN A 9 -7.89 13.27 18.60
N SER A 10 -9.14 13.48 18.18
CA SER A 10 -10.16 14.09 19.04
C SER A 10 -10.75 13.13 20.07
N HIS A 11 -10.93 11.87 19.69
CA HIS A 11 -11.44 10.82 20.57
C HIS A 11 -10.96 9.45 20.09
N ARG A 12 -11.19 8.44 20.93
CA ARG A 12 -10.50 7.14 20.90
C ARG A 12 -10.57 6.44 19.55
N TYR A 13 -11.76 6.35 18.96
CA TYR A 13 -12.01 5.90 17.59
C TYR A 13 -13.51 5.94 17.29
N ASN A 14 -13.83 5.81 16.01
CA ASN A 14 -15.18 5.58 15.51
C ASN A 14 -15.37 4.11 15.14
N ILE A 15 -16.59 3.61 15.26
CA ILE A 15 -17.03 2.31 14.74
C ILE A 15 -18.03 2.57 13.63
N VAL A 16 -17.70 2.17 12.40
CA VAL A 16 -18.60 2.28 11.25
C VAL A 16 -19.11 0.88 10.90
N GLU A 17 -20.42 0.72 10.85
CA GLU A 17 -21.07 -0.54 10.48
C GLU A 17 -20.51 -1.07 9.14
N ASN A 18 -20.21 -2.37 9.05
CA ASN A 18 -19.58 -3.05 7.90
C ASN A 18 -18.12 -2.71 7.56
N PHE A 19 -17.52 -1.71 8.22
CA PHE A 19 -16.11 -1.33 8.01
C PHE A 19 -15.24 -1.53 9.25
N GLY A 20 -15.79 -1.37 10.46
CA GLY A 20 -15.09 -1.54 11.72
C GLY A 20 -14.53 -0.22 12.27
N CYS A 21 -13.34 -0.28 12.85
CA CYS A 21 -12.71 0.85 13.54
C CYS A 21 -12.10 1.86 12.57
N SER A 22 -12.37 3.15 12.76
CA SER A 22 -11.71 4.25 12.05
C SER A 22 -11.20 5.31 13.04
N GLY A 23 -10.10 5.98 12.68
CA GLY A 23 -9.56 7.07 13.49
C GLY A 23 -10.44 8.32 13.41
N SER A 24 -10.31 9.20 14.41
CA SER A 24 -10.99 10.50 14.40
C SER A 24 -10.04 11.67 14.62
N PRO A 25 -9.26 12.05 13.59
CA PRO A 25 -8.42 13.24 13.66
C PRO A 25 -9.26 14.52 13.62
N TRP A 26 -8.95 15.46 14.52
CA TRP A 26 -9.35 16.86 14.41
C TRP A 26 -8.46 17.53 13.36
N MET A 27 -9.05 17.76 12.20
CA MET A 27 -8.28 18.11 11.01
C MET A 27 -8.08 19.62 10.86
N ASP A 28 -7.25 20.18 11.72
CA ASP A 28 -6.78 21.57 11.61
C ASP A 28 -5.53 21.68 10.72
N VAL A 29 -4.99 22.90 10.58
CA VAL A 29 -3.81 23.14 9.73
C VAL A 29 -2.59 22.33 10.17
N TYR A 30 -2.37 22.17 11.48
CA TYR A 30 -1.24 21.42 12.00
C TYR A 30 -1.41 19.91 11.78
N ALA A 31 -2.63 19.38 11.92
CA ALA A 31 -2.96 18.01 11.60
C ALA A 31 -2.73 17.69 10.13
N ILE A 32 -3.17 18.57 9.23
CA ILE A 32 -2.96 18.40 7.79
C ILE A 32 -1.46 18.36 7.46
N LEU A 33 -0.69 19.31 7.97
CA LEU A 33 0.76 19.33 7.76
C LEU A 33 1.46 18.11 8.37
N GLY A 34 1.04 17.69 9.56
CA GLY A 34 1.65 16.58 10.29
C GLY A 34 1.34 15.20 9.68
N LEU A 35 0.08 14.97 9.28
CA LEU A 35 -0.39 13.69 8.74
C LEU A 35 -0.15 13.58 7.23
N HIS A 36 -0.46 14.63 6.48
CA HIS A 36 -0.44 14.62 5.01
C HIS A 36 0.78 15.33 4.41
N GLY A 37 1.42 16.25 5.14
CA GLY A 37 2.63 16.92 4.66
C GLY A 37 3.82 15.96 4.48
N SER A 38 4.05 15.07 5.45
CA SER A 38 5.18 14.13 5.36
C SER A 38 5.08 13.13 4.20
N PRO A 39 3.92 12.48 3.93
CA PRO A 39 3.78 11.59 2.77
C PRO A 39 3.94 12.31 1.43
N VAL A 40 3.41 13.53 1.28
CA VAL A 40 3.57 14.32 0.04
C VAL A 40 5.02 14.69 -0.18
N LEU A 41 5.71 15.20 0.87
CA LEU A 41 7.11 15.61 0.76
C LEU A 41 8.01 14.42 0.42
N LEU A 42 7.89 13.31 1.16
CA LEU A 42 8.70 12.12 0.92
C LEU A 42 8.38 11.47 -0.43
N GLY A 43 7.11 11.49 -0.85
CA GLY A 43 6.69 11.01 -2.16
C GLY A 43 7.29 11.86 -3.29
N ALA A 44 7.28 13.19 -3.17
CA ALA A 44 7.86 14.10 -4.15
C ALA A 44 9.38 13.93 -4.26
N ILE A 45 10.08 13.85 -3.12
CA ILE A 45 11.52 13.57 -3.07
C ILE A 45 11.82 12.24 -3.76
N SER A 46 11.08 11.18 -3.41
CA SER A 46 11.25 9.84 -4.00
C SER A 46 10.98 9.84 -5.50
N PHE A 47 10.00 10.61 -5.97
CA PHE A 47 9.70 10.77 -7.40
C PHE A 47 10.85 11.42 -8.16
N VAL A 48 11.41 12.51 -7.63
CA VAL A 48 12.55 13.20 -8.26
C VAL A 48 13.78 12.29 -8.32
N TYR A 49 14.19 11.70 -7.19
CA TYR A 49 15.35 10.81 -7.16
C TYR A 49 15.12 9.53 -7.97
N GLY A 50 13.89 8.99 -7.97
CA GLY A 50 13.51 7.85 -8.79
C GLY A 50 13.61 8.16 -10.28
N ALA A 51 13.14 9.32 -10.73
CA ALA A 51 13.27 9.76 -12.12
C ALA A 51 14.74 9.91 -12.53
N ILE A 52 15.58 10.51 -11.67
CA ILE A 52 17.02 10.65 -11.91
C ILE A 52 17.69 9.27 -11.99
N ALA A 53 17.33 8.34 -11.08
CA ALA A 53 17.88 6.99 -11.08
C ALA A 53 17.52 6.22 -12.35
N ILE A 54 16.25 6.29 -12.78
CA ILE A 54 15.76 5.67 -14.02
C ILE A 54 16.46 6.28 -15.25
N TYR A 55 16.59 7.60 -15.30
CA TYR A 55 17.30 8.28 -16.38
C TYR A 55 18.74 7.80 -16.52
N ASN A 56 19.49 7.78 -15.40
CA ASN A 56 20.87 7.31 -15.40
C ASN A 56 20.98 5.82 -15.76
N PHE A 57 20.07 4.99 -15.27
CA PHE A 57 20.01 3.57 -15.62
C PHE A 57 19.82 3.36 -17.13
N ILE A 58 18.90 4.11 -17.76
CA ILE A 58 18.66 4.03 -19.21
C ILE A 58 19.88 4.54 -19.97
N ALA A 59 20.43 5.69 -19.58
CA ALA A 59 21.60 6.29 -20.24
C ALA A 59 22.86 5.40 -20.14
N GLN A 60 23.04 4.69 -19.03
CA GLN A 60 24.26 3.92 -18.72
C GLN A 60 24.03 2.40 -18.76
N ARG A 61 22.92 1.96 -19.38
CA ARG A 61 22.48 0.56 -19.47
C ARG A 61 23.63 -0.42 -19.72
N ARG A 62 24.51 -0.14 -20.70
CA ARG A 62 25.62 -1.04 -21.07
C ARG A 62 26.63 -1.23 -19.93
N ARG A 63 27.00 -0.15 -19.24
CA ARG A 63 27.92 -0.21 -18.09
C ARG A 63 27.26 -0.91 -16.90
N PHE A 64 25.98 -0.64 -16.69
CA PHE A 64 25.18 -1.29 -15.65
C PHE A 64 25.07 -2.81 -15.86
N GLN A 65 24.89 -3.28 -17.10
CA GLN A 65 24.88 -4.71 -17.40
C GLN A 65 26.18 -5.39 -16.98
N VAL A 66 27.34 -4.77 -17.24
CA VAL A 66 28.65 -5.34 -16.88
C VAL A 66 28.79 -5.44 -15.35
N VAL A 67 28.40 -4.41 -14.61
CA VAL A 67 28.47 -4.41 -13.14
C VAL A 67 27.50 -5.44 -12.53
N LEU A 68 26.29 -5.58 -13.10
CA LEU A 68 25.32 -6.56 -12.64
C LEU A 68 25.79 -8.00 -12.92
N GLN A 69 26.47 -8.25 -14.03
CA GLN A 69 27.05 -9.56 -14.33
C GLN A 69 28.17 -9.97 -13.38
N GLN A 70 28.85 -9.01 -12.73
CA GLN A 70 29.88 -9.28 -11.72
C GLN A 70 29.28 -9.63 -10.34
N ASN A 71 27.99 -9.43 -10.13
CA ASN A 71 27.30 -9.71 -8.88
C ASN A 71 26.43 -10.97 -9.00
N SER A 72 26.74 -12.00 -8.21
CA SER A 72 26.01 -13.29 -8.27
C SER A 72 24.57 -13.22 -7.71
N SER A 73 24.25 -12.24 -6.85
CA SER A 73 22.94 -12.10 -6.22
C SER A 73 21.94 -11.27 -7.04
N LEU A 74 22.42 -10.35 -7.88
CA LEU A 74 21.63 -9.32 -8.57
C LEU A 74 21.80 -9.43 -10.08
N ASN A 75 20.85 -10.11 -10.73
CA ASN A 75 20.75 -10.11 -12.20
C ASN A 75 19.88 -8.95 -12.71
N THR A 76 20.05 -8.60 -13.98
CA THR A 76 19.31 -7.51 -14.63
C THR A 76 17.80 -7.66 -14.55
N SER A 77 17.28 -8.87 -14.70
CA SER A 77 15.84 -9.13 -14.70
C SER A 77 15.20 -8.80 -13.35
N ARG A 78 15.83 -9.25 -12.25
CA ARG A 78 15.41 -8.93 -10.88
C ARG A 78 15.49 -7.43 -10.61
N PHE A 79 16.58 -6.80 -11.03
CA PHE A 79 16.80 -5.37 -10.83
C PHE A 79 15.74 -4.50 -11.54
N VAL A 80 15.42 -4.81 -12.81
CA VAL A 80 14.41 -4.08 -13.58
C VAL A 80 13.02 -4.20 -12.95
N ARG A 81 12.67 -5.37 -12.40
CA ARG A 81 11.39 -5.56 -11.70
C ARG A 81 11.31 -4.77 -10.41
N LEU A 82 12.42 -4.72 -9.65
CA LEU A 82 12.53 -3.88 -8.45
C LEU A 82 12.35 -2.40 -8.78
N ILE A 83 12.96 -1.91 -9.87
CA ILE A 83 12.75 -0.54 -10.35
C ILE A 83 11.28 -0.33 -10.75
N GLY A 84 10.69 -1.28 -11.47
CA GLY A 84 9.30 -1.19 -11.92
C GLY A 84 8.31 -1.10 -10.77
N VAL A 85 8.39 -2.01 -9.79
CA VAL A 85 7.50 -1.98 -8.62
C VAL A 85 7.71 -0.73 -7.76
N ALA A 86 8.97 -0.29 -7.58
CA ALA A 86 9.27 0.93 -6.85
C ALA A 86 8.70 2.17 -7.55
N GLY A 87 8.84 2.25 -8.88
CA GLY A 87 8.28 3.34 -9.68
C GLY A 87 6.76 3.41 -9.59
N VAL A 88 6.08 2.27 -9.74
CA VAL A 88 4.62 2.17 -9.58
C VAL A 88 4.19 2.61 -8.17
N ASN A 89 4.89 2.12 -7.14
CA ASN A 89 4.60 2.48 -5.76
C ASN A 89 4.76 3.98 -5.50
N ILE A 90 5.84 4.60 -6.00
CA ILE A 90 6.10 6.03 -5.84
C ILE A 90 4.99 6.86 -6.48
N VAL A 91 4.62 6.54 -7.73
CA VAL A 91 3.58 7.29 -8.46
C VAL A 91 2.23 7.18 -7.77
N ILE A 92 1.78 5.96 -7.45
CA ILE A 92 0.48 5.74 -6.81
C ILE A 92 0.45 6.40 -5.42
N SER A 93 1.50 6.23 -4.62
CA SER A 93 1.57 6.80 -3.26
C SER A 93 1.57 8.32 -3.27
N LEU A 94 2.31 8.94 -4.20
CA LEU A 94 2.35 10.40 -4.33
C LEU A 94 1.00 10.96 -4.77
N LEU A 95 0.37 10.37 -5.80
CA LEU A 95 -0.95 10.79 -6.27
C LEU A 95 -2.01 10.64 -5.18
N PHE A 96 -1.97 9.53 -4.44
CA PHE A 96 -2.86 9.31 -3.30
C PHE A 96 -2.64 10.36 -2.21
N ALA A 97 -1.39 10.61 -1.80
CA ALA A 97 -1.08 11.61 -0.79
C ALA A 97 -1.54 13.03 -1.19
N ILE A 98 -1.34 13.41 -2.46
CA ILE A 98 -1.81 14.70 -2.99
C ILE A 98 -3.35 14.75 -2.95
N ARG A 99 -4.03 13.70 -3.42
CA ARG A 99 -5.50 13.60 -3.41
C ARG A 99 -6.04 13.82 -1.99
N GLU A 100 -5.56 13.05 -1.02
CA GLU A 100 -6.02 13.16 0.37
C GLU A 100 -5.79 14.57 0.90
N THR A 101 -4.61 15.15 0.69
CA THR A 101 -4.29 16.52 1.13
C THR A 101 -5.26 17.55 0.57
N VAL A 102 -5.57 17.48 -0.73
CA VAL A 102 -6.49 18.42 -1.39
C VAL A 102 -7.90 18.28 -0.82
N LEU A 103 -8.40 17.05 -0.69
CA LEU A 103 -9.74 16.82 -0.16
C LEU A 103 -9.88 17.32 1.28
N THR A 104 -8.89 17.01 2.11
CA THR A 104 -8.86 17.45 3.50
C THR A 104 -8.77 18.98 3.62
N SER A 105 -8.09 19.65 2.69
CA SER A 105 -7.99 21.11 2.68
C SER A 105 -9.30 21.86 2.43
N HIS A 106 -10.35 21.17 1.94
CA HIS A 106 -11.67 21.77 1.76
C HIS A 106 -12.49 21.86 3.06
N SER A 107 -12.14 21.07 4.09
CA SER A 107 -12.88 20.99 5.36
C SER A 107 -11.94 21.12 6.56
N VAL A 108 -11.28 22.26 6.68
CA VAL A 108 -10.31 22.52 7.76
C VAL A 108 -11.04 23.02 9.01
N TYR A 109 -10.83 22.34 10.12
CA TYR A 109 -11.35 22.78 11.42
C TYR A 109 -10.51 23.92 12.01
N PRO A 110 -11.10 24.79 12.85
CA PRO A 110 -10.33 25.81 13.54
C PRO A 110 -9.28 25.16 14.47
N THR A 111 -8.11 25.78 14.52
CA THR A 111 -7.08 25.43 15.50
C THR A 111 -7.55 25.79 16.90
N VAL A 112 -7.44 24.81 17.80
CA VAL A 112 -7.87 24.87 19.20
C VAL A 112 -6.77 24.27 20.09
N SER A 113 -6.88 24.44 21.41
CA SER A 113 -5.89 23.88 22.34
C SER A 113 -5.93 22.35 22.33
N TRP A 114 -4.81 21.72 22.68
CA TRP A 114 -4.73 20.26 22.79
C TRP A 114 -5.72 19.71 23.83
N ASP A 115 -5.87 20.42 24.96
CA ASP A 115 -6.85 20.09 26.00
C ASP A 115 -8.29 20.10 25.48
N TYR A 116 -8.61 20.99 24.53
CA TYR A 116 -9.93 21.02 23.90
C TYR A 116 -10.14 19.81 22.99
N ILE A 117 -9.14 19.46 22.18
CA ILE A 117 -9.20 18.29 21.28
C ILE A 117 -9.36 17.01 22.11
N HIS A 118 -8.74 16.92 23.28
CA HIS A 118 -8.70 15.72 24.14
C HIS A 118 -9.71 15.74 25.30
N TYR A 119 -10.64 16.70 25.34
CA TYR A 119 -11.51 16.92 26.50
C TYR A 119 -12.30 15.66 26.91
N ASP A 120 -12.86 14.92 25.95
CA ASP A 120 -13.57 13.66 26.16
C ASP A 120 -12.96 12.52 25.31
N PHE A 121 -11.65 12.31 25.46
CA PHE A 121 -10.90 11.41 24.58
C PHE A 121 -11.41 9.96 24.57
N ASP A 122 -11.94 9.45 25.67
CA ASP A 122 -12.40 8.05 25.77
C ASP A 122 -13.72 7.76 25.03
N LEU A 123 -14.36 8.78 24.44
CA LEU A 123 -15.56 8.61 23.64
C LEU A 123 -15.32 7.71 22.41
N VAL A 124 -16.34 6.89 22.13
CA VAL A 124 -16.40 6.05 20.94
C VAL A 124 -17.74 6.29 20.27
N PHE A 125 -17.72 6.89 19.08
CA PHE A 125 -18.94 7.05 18.29
C PHE A 125 -19.17 5.84 17.39
N THR A 126 -20.44 5.48 17.25
CA THR A 126 -20.91 4.39 16.38
C THR A 126 -21.76 4.99 15.26
N TYR A 127 -21.42 4.70 14.02
CA TYR A 127 -22.14 5.14 12.84
C TYR A 127 -22.76 3.94 12.12
N ASP A 128 -24.07 3.99 11.91
CA ASP A 128 -24.79 3.03 11.07
C ASP A 128 -24.40 3.23 9.61
N SER A 129 -24.56 2.19 8.79
CA SER A 129 -24.22 2.22 7.36
C SER A 129 -24.98 3.28 6.56
N SER A 130 -26.15 3.73 7.05
CA SER A 130 -26.92 4.83 6.49
C SER A 130 -26.20 6.18 6.54
N PHE A 131 -25.28 6.38 7.48
CA PHE A 131 -24.44 7.60 7.58
C PHE A 131 -23.69 7.87 6.26
N LEU A 132 -23.22 6.81 5.60
CA LEU A 132 -22.46 6.89 4.36
C LEU A 132 -23.31 7.35 3.15
N LEU A 133 -24.63 7.29 3.25
CA LEU A 133 -25.52 7.87 2.23
C LEU A 133 -25.46 9.41 2.25
N GLY A 134 -25.24 9.99 3.42
CA GLY A 134 -25.08 11.44 3.61
C GLY A 134 -23.66 11.93 3.34
N ASP A 135 -22.67 11.04 3.36
CA ASP A 135 -21.26 11.35 3.10
C ASP A 135 -20.64 10.36 2.10
N PRO A 136 -20.84 10.59 0.78
CA PRO A 136 -20.25 9.76 -0.27
C PRO A 136 -18.71 9.76 -0.23
N GLN A 137 -18.10 10.82 0.29
CA GLN A 137 -16.65 10.95 0.35
C GLN A 137 -16.08 10.01 1.43
N ALA A 138 -16.71 9.96 2.61
CA ALA A 138 -16.37 8.98 3.63
C ALA A 138 -16.51 7.54 3.12
N TRP A 139 -17.53 7.24 2.31
CA TRP A 139 -17.67 5.92 1.69
C TRP A 139 -16.48 5.57 0.80
N ILE A 140 -16.03 6.52 -0.03
CA ILE A 140 -14.87 6.33 -0.92
C ILE A 140 -13.59 6.12 -0.10
N GLU A 141 -13.34 6.92 0.93
CA GLU A 141 -12.13 6.84 1.75
C GLU A 141 -12.03 5.52 2.54
N LEU A 142 -13.14 5.09 3.13
CA LEU A 142 -13.21 3.80 3.82
C LEU A 142 -12.99 2.62 2.86
N ASN A 143 -13.51 2.70 1.64
CA ASN A 143 -13.26 1.67 0.64
C ASN A 143 -11.83 1.71 0.10
N LEU A 144 -11.28 2.89 -0.17
CA LEU A 144 -9.90 3.03 -0.64
C LEU A 144 -8.91 2.48 0.39
N SER A 145 -9.04 2.85 1.66
CA SER A 145 -8.18 2.33 2.73
C SER A 145 -8.25 0.79 2.85
N ARG A 146 -9.44 0.21 2.66
CA ARG A 146 -9.65 -1.25 2.68
C ARG A 146 -9.06 -1.97 1.46
N TRP A 147 -9.24 -1.42 0.26
CA TRP A 147 -8.91 -2.11 -0.99
C TRP A 147 -7.50 -1.80 -1.52
N LEU A 148 -6.88 -0.68 -1.12
CA LEU A 148 -5.55 -0.30 -1.58
C LEU A 148 -4.46 -1.34 -1.25
N PRO A 149 -4.44 -1.99 -0.06
CA PRO A 149 -3.52 -3.09 0.22
C PRO A 149 -3.73 -4.30 -0.70
N CYS A 150 -4.98 -4.62 -1.05
CA CYS A 150 -5.30 -5.68 -2.00
C CYS A 150 -4.73 -5.36 -3.38
N VAL A 151 -4.97 -4.14 -3.88
CA VAL A 151 -4.41 -3.67 -5.16
C VAL A 151 -2.89 -3.72 -5.15
N ALA A 152 -2.25 -3.26 -4.06
CA ALA A 152 -0.80 -3.34 -3.90
C ALA A 152 -0.30 -4.80 -3.98
N SER A 153 -0.99 -5.75 -3.33
CA SER A 153 -0.61 -7.17 -3.39
C SER A 153 -0.65 -7.73 -4.82
N PHE A 154 -1.63 -7.33 -5.63
CA PHE A 154 -1.72 -7.73 -7.04
C PHE A 154 -0.59 -7.12 -7.87
N ILE A 155 -0.22 -5.86 -7.63
CA ILE A 155 0.93 -5.21 -8.28
C ILE A 155 2.22 -5.96 -7.95
N TYR A 156 2.47 -6.25 -6.66
CA TYR A 156 3.64 -7.02 -6.25
C TYR A 156 3.67 -8.41 -6.87
N PHE A 157 2.52 -9.10 -6.90
CA PHE A 157 2.42 -10.40 -7.55
C PHE A 157 2.68 -10.32 -9.07
N ALA A 158 2.22 -9.28 -9.75
CA ALA A 158 2.51 -9.09 -11.17
C ALA A 158 4.02 -8.94 -11.44
N PHE A 159 4.76 -8.21 -10.59
CA PHE A 159 6.20 -8.03 -10.77
C PHE A 159 7.03 -9.26 -10.35
N PHE A 160 6.67 -9.93 -9.25
CA PHE A 160 7.49 -11.00 -8.67
C PHE A 160 6.93 -12.41 -8.89
N GLY A 161 5.62 -12.56 -8.99
CA GLY A 161 4.94 -13.85 -9.16
C GLY A 161 4.78 -14.28 -10.62
N MET A 162 4.81 -13.35 -11.59
CA MET A 162 4.54 -13.64 -13.01
C MET A 162 5.80 -13.54 -13.89
N HIS A 163 6.81 -14.37 -13.61
CA HIS A 163 8.03 -14.38 -14.43
C HIS A 163 8.52 -15.77 -14.77
N GLU A 164 9.37 -15.88 -15.80
CA GLU A 164 9.84 -17.16 -16.36
C GLU A 164 10.34 -18.17 -15.30
N ASP A 165 11.27 -17.75 -14.43
CA ASP A 165 11.77 -18.63 -13.35
C ASP A 165 10.66 -19.07 -12.38
N MET A 166 9.69 -18.19 -12.08
CA MET A 166 8.59 -18.53 -11.18
C MET A 166 7.51 -19.39 -11.86
N LEU A 167 7.22 -19.13 -13.14
CA LEU A 167 6.27 -19.91 -13.93
C LEU A 167 6.78 -21.34 -14.12
N SER A 168 8.07 -21.49 -14.43
CA SER A 168 8.73 -22.81 -14.50
C SER A 168 8.77 -23.50 -13.13
N TYR A 169 8.94 -22.75 -12.04
CA TYR A 169 8.80 -23.30 -10.69
C TYR A 169 7.37 -23.77 -10.38
N TYR A 170 6.34 -23.00 -10.76
CA TYR A 170 4.93 -23.40 -10.58
C TYR A 170 4.60 -24.69 -11.33
N THR A 171 5.04 -24.82 -12.58
CA THR A 171 4.81 -26.05 -13.36
C THR A 171 5.55 -27.24 -12.77
N TYR A 172 6.79 -27.04 -12.29
CA TYR A 172 7.55 -28.07 -11.57
C TYR A 172 6.84 -28.54 -10.30
N VAL A 173 6.40 -27.61 -9.44
CA VAL A 173 5.68 -27.93 -8.20
C VAL A 173 4.36 -28.62 -8.51
N TRP A 174 3.61 -28.13 -9.51
CA TRP A 174 2.35 -28.73 -9.94
C TRP A 174 2.54 -30.18 -10.42
N ALA A 175 3.57 -30.46 -11.22
CA ALA A 175 3.91 -31.80 -11.67
C ALA A 175 4.25 -32.74 -10.49
N ARG A 176 4.97 -32.24 -9.48
CA ARG A 176 5.29 -33.04 -8.28
C ARG A 176 4.05 -33.30 -7.41
N LEU A 177 3.19 -32.31 -7.25
CA LEU A 177 1.95 -32.45 -6.50
C LEU A 177 1.00 -33.43 -7.20
N SER A 178 0.82 -33.31 -8.51
CA SER A 178 -0.01 -34.24 -9.27
C SER A 178 0.50 -35.68 -9.18
N GLN A 179 1.82 -35.88 -9.31
CA GLN A 179 2.44 -37.21 -9.11
C GLN A 179 2.24 -37.74 -7.69
N ALA A 180 2.39 -36.89 -6.66
CA ALA A 180 2.18 -37.30 -5.28
C ALA A 180 0.71 -37.68 -5.01
N LEU A 181 -0.24 -36.91 -5.56
CA LEU A 181 -1.67 -37.20 -5.47
C LEU A 181 -2.02 -38.51 -6.18
N LEU A 182 -1.47 -38.76 -7.37
CA LEU A 182 -1.67 -40.01 -8.11
C LEU A 182 -1.14 -41.22 -7.33
N ARG A 183 0.09 -41.14 -6.81
CA ARG A 183 0.66 -42.20 -5.96
C ARG A 183 -0.14 -42.45 -4.69
N THR A 184 -0.69 -41.39 -4.10
CA THR A 184 -1.53 -41.50 -2.89
C THR A 184 -2.87 -42.16 -3.23
N LYS A 185 -3.48 -41.79 -4.37
CA LYS A 185 -4.70 -42.44 -4.88
C LYS A 185 -4.47 -43.92 -5.14
N GLU A 186 -3.38 -44.29 -5.81
CA GLU A 186 -3.01 -45.70 -6.06
C GLU A 186 -2.85 -46.49 -4.75
N ARG A 187 -2.22 -45.89 -3.73
CA ARG A 187 -2.06 -46.53 -2.41
C ARG A 187 -3.37 -46.73 -1.66
N ILE A 188 -4.29 -45.76 -1.74
CA ILE A 188 -5.56 -45.82 -0.99
C ILE A 188 -6.57 -46.72 -1.68
N PHE A 189 -6.67 -46.65 -3.01
CA PHE A 189 -7.74 -47.29 -3.77
C PHE A 189 -7.28 -48.51 -4.58
N GLY A 190 -5.98 -48.81 -4.63
CA GLY A 190 -5.44 -50.03 -5.24
C GLY A 190 -5.66 -50.17 -6.75
N GLN A 191 -6.18 -49.13 -7.42
CA GLN A 191 -6.47 -49.18 -8.86
C GLN A 191 -5.37 -48.45 -9.65
N PRO A 192 -4.55 -49.17 -10.43
CA PRO A 192 -3.72 -48.56 -11.45
C PRO A 192 -4.62 -48.06 -12.61
N LEU A 193 -4.21 -46.97 -13.25
CA LEU A 193 -4.78 -46.49 -14.52
C LEU A 193 -4.56 -47.51 -15.64
#